data_AF-A0A507ZQT3-F1
#
_entry.id   AF-A0A507ZQT3-F1
#
_cell.length_a   1.000
_cell.length_b   1.000
_cell.length_c   1.000
_cell.angle_alpha   90.00
_cell.angle_beta   90.00
_cell.angle_gamma   90.00
#
_symmetry.space_group_name_H-M   'P 1'
#
loop_
_entity.id
_entity.type
_entity.pdbx_description
1 polymer ?
#
loop_
_entity_poly.entity_id
_entity_poly.type
_entity_poly.pdbx_seq_one_letter_code
_entity_poly.pdbx_strand_id
1 'polypeptide(L)'
;MKKLLLTLTIIGMSVHFASAQSLLHRTSEDRAAKKVDNQIAVLTNQLQLNDDQQERISKEFEKYYERKNEIIQSDLSSREKRKEIKSSLEESLSNIESYLTDAQSDRYNDIKRNKMREMRKRVRNAPRRQ
;
A
#
# COMPACT_ATOMS: atom_id res chain seq x y z
N MET A 1 -47.54 50.58 18.15
CA MET A 1 -47.60 49.31 18.91
C MET A 1 -46.22 48.67 18.88
N LYS A 2 -45.68 48.38 20.07
CA LYS A 2 -44.44 47.63 20.28
C LYS A 2 -44.66 46.16 19.91
N LYS A 3 -43.65 45.51 19.30
CA LYS A 3 -43.16 44.16 19.66
C LYS A 3 -41.88 43.86 18.89
N LEU A 4 -40.79 44.04 19.63
CA LEU A 4 -39.49 43.41 19.43
C LEU A 4 -39.68 41.89 19.57
N LEU A 5 -39.09 41.08 18.70
CA LEU A 5 -38.82 39.67 19.01
C LEU A 5 -37.43 39.31 18.49
N LEU A 6 -36.50 39.45 19.42
CA LEU A 6 -35.19 38.83 19.43
C LEU A 6 -35.41 37.35 19.81
N THR A 7 -34.91 36.41 19.03
CA THR A 7 -34.63 35.06 19.52
C THR A 7 -33.23 34.66 19.09
N LEU A 8 -32.36 34.64 20.10
CA LEU A 8 -30.98 34.20 20.11
C LEU A 8 -30.93 32.67 20.29
N THR A 9 -30.01 32.02 19.58
CA THR A 9 -29.24 30.80 19.92
C THR A 9 -29.95 29.47 20.24
N ILE A 10 -29.65 28.44 19.42
CA ILE A 10 -29.04 27.19 19.91
C ILE A 10 -27.83 26.85 19.02
N ILE A 11 -26.66 26.92 19.64
CA ILE A 11 -25.44 26.21 19.23
C ILE A 11 -25.74 24.71 19.36
N GLY A 12 -25.64 23.97 18.27
CA GLY A 12 -25.90 22.54 18.25
C GLY A 12 -25.02 21.84 17.23
N MET A 13 -23.83 21.44 17.71
CA MET A 13 -22.97 20.34 17.24
C MET A 13 -23.25 19.81 15.83
N SER A 14 -22.33 20.02 14.90
CA SER A 14 -21.52 18.89 14.40
C SER A 14 -20.15 19.36 13.90
N VAL A 15 -19.34 19.90 14.81
CA VAL A 15 -17.91 19.56 14.74
C VAL A 15 -17.88 18.08 15.08
N HIS A 16 -17.61 17.19 14.11
CA HIS A 16 -17.12 15.80 14.27
C HIS A 16 -17.15 14.96 12.97
N PHE A 17 -17.28 15.54 11.77
CA PHE A 17 -16.97 14.77 10.56
C PHE A 17 -15.46 14.63 10.29
N ALA A 18 -14.64 15.48 10.91
CA ALA A 18 -13.18 15.41 10.80
C ALA A 18 -12.55 14.27 11.65
N SER A 19 -13.21 13.79 12.72
CA SER A 19 -12.64 12.77 13.61
C SER A 19 -12.73 11.35 13.04
N ALA A 20 -13.78 11.03 12.29
CA ALA A 20 -13.91 9.71 11.64
C ALA A 20 -12.93 9.54 10.48
N GLN A 21 -12.75 10.57 9.65
CA GLN A 21 -11.78 10.52 8.55
C GLN A 21 -10.33 10.51 9.05
N SER A 22 -10.01 11.26 10.10
CA SER A 22 -8.65 11.25 10.69
C SER A 22 -8.31 9.93 11.42
N LEU A 23 -9.28 9.28 12.07
CA LEU A 23 -9.10 7.94 12.62
C LEU A 23 -8.90 6.89 11.52
N LEU A 24 -9.69 6.94 10.45
CA LEU A 24 -9.52 6.03 9.31
C LEU A 24 -8.17 6.26 8.60
N HIS A 25 -7.75 7.51 8.41
CA HIS A 25 -6.43 7.84 7.85
C HIS A 25 -5.29 7.28 8.70
N ARG A 26 -5.28 7.54 10.01
CA ARG A 26 -4.28 6.98 10.94
C ARG A 26 -4.22 5.46 10.89
N THR A 27 -5.37 4.79 10.92
CA THR A 27 -5.38 3.31 10.83
C THR A 27 -4.94 2.78 9.46
N SER A 28 -5.09 3.55 8.39
CA SER A 28 -4.65 3.17 7.04
C SER A 28 -3.14 3.35 6.86
N GLU A 29 -2.58 4.43 7.43
CA GLU A 29 -1.14 4.72 7.47
C GLU A 29 -0.42 3.70 8.35
N ASP A 30 -0.93 3.39 9.54
CA ASP A 30 -0.39 2.35 10.43
C ASP A 30 -0.40 0.97 9.77
N ARG A 31 -1.44 0.66 8.98
CA ARG A 31 -1.52 -0.59 8.20
C ARG A 31 -0.55 -0.60 7.03
N ALA A 32 -0.25 0.55 6.42
CA ALA A 32 0.73 0.66 5.34
C ALA A 32 2.14 0.50 5.92
N ALA A 33 2.49 1.24 6.98
CA ALA A 33 3.77 1.11 7.68
C ALA A 33 4.04 -0.33 8.11
N LYS A 34 3.08 -0.97 8.79
CA LYS A 34 3.20 -2.39 9.17
C LYS A 34 3.39 -3.32 7.97
N LYS A 35 2.83 -3.01 6.79
CA LYS A 35 3.04 -3.81 5.58
C LYS A 35 4.44 -3.63 5.02
N VAL A 36 4.94 -2.40 5.02
CA VAL A 36 6.32 -2.08 4.63
C VAL A 36 7.28 -2.84 5.55
N ASP A 37 7.14 -2.72 6.87
CA ASP A 37 8.00 -3.42 7.84
C ASP A 37 8.03 -4.93 7.61
N ASN A 38 6.87 -5.55 7.38
CA ASN A 38 6.80 -6.98 7.10
C ASN A 38 7.47 -7.35 5.77
N GLN A 39 7.35 -6.50 4.74
CA GLN A 39 8.01 -6.73 3.46
C GLN A 39 9.53 -6.61 3.58
N ILE A 40 10.01 -5.59 4.30
CA ILE A 40 11.43 -5.41 4.59
C ILE A 40 11.96 -6.57 5.41
N ALA A 41 11.26 -7.02 6.46
CA ALA A 41 11.68 -8.17 7.25
C ALA A 41 11.78 -9.45 6.40
N VAL A 42 10.82 -9.69 5.51
CA VAL A 42 10.87 -10.85 4.60
C VAL A 42 12.04 -10.74 3.63
N LEU A 43 12.24 -9.60 2.97
CA LEU A 43 13.34 -9.41 2.02
C LEU A 43 14.70 -9.47 2.71
N THR A 44 14.82 -8.88 3.90
CA THR A 44 16.04 -8.93 4.73
C THR A 44 16.39 -10.36 5.09
N ASN A 45 15.42 -11.14 5.57
CA ASN A 45 15.64 -12.56 5.88
C ASN A 45 16.01 -13.39 4.64
N GLN A 46 15.48 -13.03 3.47
CA GLN A 46 15.70 -13.79 2.23
C GLN A 46 16.98 -13.42 1.49
N LEU A 47 17.37 -12.15 1.54
CA LEU A 47 18.46 -11.58 0.73
C LEU A 47 19.63 -11.06 1.59
N GLN A 48 19.50 -11.09 2.92
CA GLN A 48 20.50 -10.55 3.85
C GLN A 48 20.80 -9.09 3.52
N LEU A 49 19.76 -8.27 3.46
CA LEU A 49 19.88 -6.84 3.17
C LEU A 49 20.66 -6.14 4.29
N ASN A 50 21.60 -5.28 3.94
CA ASN A 50 22.24 -4.39 4.91
C ASN A 50 21.32 -3.21 5.27
N ASP A 51 21.70 -2.42 6.26
CA ASP A 51 20.85 -1.34 6.79
C ASP A 51 20.54 -0.27 5.72
N ASP A 52 21.53 0.13 4.92
CA ASP A 52 21.34 1.09 3.83
C ASP A 52 20.34 0.57 2.77
N GLN A 53 20.42 -0.72 2.45
CA GLN A 53 19.48 -1.37 1.52
C GLN A 53 18.07 -1.43 2.12
N GLN A 54 17.95 -1.78 3.40
CA GLN A 54 16.66 -1.82 4.09
C GLN A 54 15.99 -0.45 4.08
N GLU A 55 16.73 0.62 4.38
CA GLU A 55 16.20 1.99 4.38
C GLU A 55 15.72 2.41 2.99
N ARG A 56 16.52 2.18 1.95
CA ARG A 56 16.16 2.55 0.57
C ARG A 56 14.95 1.78 0.07
N ILE A 57 14.89 0.48 0.35
CA ILE A 57 13.77 -0.38 -0.04
C ILE A 57 12.50 0.01 0.74
N SER A 58 12.61 0.39 2.02
CA SER A 58 11.47 0.88 2.82
C SER A 58 10.83 2.08 2.16
N LYS A 59 11.65 3.07 1.80
CA LYS A 59 11.19 4.30 1.13
C LYS A 59 10.50 4.01 -0.21
N GLU A 60 10.99 3.04 -0.98
CA GLU A 60 10.33 2.67 -2.25
C GLU A 60 8.96 2.01 -2.03
N PHE A 61 8.80 1.21 -0.97
CA PHE A 61 7.49 0.66 -0.64
C PHE A 61 6.53 1.71 -0.06
N GLU A 62 7.01 2.63 0.78
CA GLU A 62 6.24 3.77 1.29
C GLU A 62 5.67 4.61 0.13
N LYS A 63 6.54 5.03 -0.80
CA LYS A 63 6.13 5.75 -2.02
C LYS A 63 5.09 4.99 -2.82
N TYR A 64 5.28 3.68 -3.01
CA TYR A 64 4.31 2.85 -3.71
C TYR A 64 2.95 2.83 -3.00
N TYR A 65 2.92 2.72 -1.66
CA TYR A 65 1.67 2.69 -0.92
C TYR A 65 0.95 4.04 -0.92
N GLU A 66 1.69 5.14 -0.83
CA GLU A 66 1.16 6.50 -1.02
C GLU A 66 0.53 6.62 -2.41
N ARG A 67 1.30 6.31 -3.46
CA ARG A 67 0.82 6.40 -4.85
C ARG A 67 -0.39 5.50 -5.11
N LYS A 68 -0.38 4.29 -4.56
CA LYS A 68 -1.52 3.37 -4.64
C LYS A 68 -2.76 3.96 -3.97
N ASN A 69 -2.63 4.59 -2.81
CA ASN A 69 -3.76 5.22 -2.12
C ASN A 69 -4.31 6.39 -2.94
N GLU A 70 -3.45 7.24 -3.51
CA GLU A 70 -3.89 8.30 -4.43
C GLU A 70 -4.68 7.74 -5.62
N ILE A 71 -4.19 6.67 -6.26
CA ILE A 71 -4.88 6.02 -7.36
C ILE A 71 -6.23 5.46 -6.92
N ILE A 72 -6.32 4.85 -5.73
CA ILE A 72 -7.58 4.34 -5.18
C ILE A 72 -8.60 5.47 -4.98
N GLN A 73 -8.17 6.64 -4.51
CA GLN A 73 -9.03 7.80 -4.26
C GLN A 73 -9.34 8.62 -5.52
N SER A 74 -8.63 8.41 -6.63
CA SER A 74 -8.89 9.12 -7.90
C SER A 74 -10.25 8.76 -8.54
N ASP A 75 -10.70 9.56 -9.50
CA ASP A 75 -11.94 9.32 -10.26
C ASP A 75 -11.80 8.32 -11.42
N LEU A 76 -10.63 7.67 -11.53
CA LEU A 76 -10.36 6.68 -12.58
C LEU A 76 -11.33 5.49 -12.52
N SER A 77 -11.59 4.88 -13.67
CA SER A 77 -12.35 3.64 -13.71
C SER A 77 -11.61 2.52 -12.95
N SER A 78 -12.35 1.52 -12.47
CA SER A 78 -11.73 0.36 -11.81
C SER A 78 -10.69 -0.36 -12.66
N ARG A 79 -10.82 -0.33 -13.99
CA ARG A 79 -9.85 -0.93 -14.92
C ARG A 79 -8.56 -0.12 -14.98
N GLU A 80 -8.69 1.20 -15.07
CA GLU A 80 -7.55 2.11 -15.10
C GLU A 80 -6.81 2.10 -13.76
N LYS A 81 -7.53 2.17 -12.63
CA LYS A 81 -6.92 2.02 -11.29
C LYS A 81 -6.07 0.76 -11.18
N ARG A 82 -6.57 -0.39 -11.65
CA ARG A 82 -5.79 -1.64 -11.65
C ARG A 82 -4.55 -1.56 -12.53
N LYS A 83 -4.63 -0.92 -13.69
CA LYS A 83 -3.50 -0.74 -14.60
C LYS A 83 -2.43 0.16 -13.96
N GLU A 84 -2.84 1.30 -13.41
CA GLU A 84 -1.95 2.26 -12.76
C GLU A 84 -1.27 1.68 -11.52
N ILE A 85 -2.04 1.01 -10.64
CA ILE A 85 -1.47 0.34 -9.46
C ILE A 85 -0.46 -0.74 -9.88
N LYS A 86 -0.76 -1.49 -10.94
CA LYS A 86 0.16 -2.51 -11.46
C LYS A 86 1.45 -1.86 -11.97
N SER A 87 1.35 -0.80 -12.77
CA SER A 87 2.51 -0.08 -13.30
C SER A 87 3.36 0.49 -12.18
N SER A 88 2.75 1.15 -11.19
CA SER A 88 3.45 1.71 -10.03
C SER A 88 4.15 0.63 -9.18
N LEU A 89 3.54 -0.55 -9.05
CA LEU A 89 4.19 -1.69 -8.40
C LEU A 89 5.39 -2.19 -9.21
N GLU A 90 5.27 -2.33 -10.53
CA GLU A 90 6.36 -2.78 -11.40
C GLU A 90 7.55 -1.81 -11.34
N GLU A 91 7.30 -0.50 -11.34
CA GLU A 91 8.32 0.53 -11.17
C GLU A 91 9.02 0.44 -9.81
N SER A 92 8.25 0.38 -8.71
CA SER A 92 8.81 0.24 -7.35
C SER A 92 9.68 -1.03 -7.22
N LEU A 93 9.24 -2.16 -7.78
CA LEU A 93 10.03 -3.39 -7.78
C LEU A 93 11.31 -3.27 -8.60
N SER A 94 11.27 -2.57 -9.75
CA SER A 94 12.47 -2.29 -10.55
C SER A 94 13.49 -1.44 -9.78
N ASN A 95 13.02 -0.42 -9.05
CA ASN A 95 13.89 0.40 -8.20
C ASN A 95 14.50 -0.42 -7.07
N ILE A 96 13.73 -1.30 -6.44
CA ILE A 96 14.22 -2.20 -5.39
C ILE A 96 15.31 -3.13 -5.93
N GLU A 97 15.10 -3.74 -7.11
CA GLU A 97 16.09 -4.59 -7.76
C GLU A 97 17.42 -3.84 -8.00
N SER A 98 17.37 -2.53 -8.29
CA SER A 98 18.57 -1.71 -8.49
C SER A 98 19.41 -1.45 -7.21
N TYR A 99 18.85 -1.69 -6.03
CA TYR A 99 19.57 -1.56 -4.75
C TYR A 99 20.22 -2.87 -4.29
N LEU A 100 19.92 -3.97 -4.97
CA LEU A 100 20.49 -5.28 -4.67
C LEU A 100 21.85 -5.43 -5.33
N THR A 101 22.74 -6.20 -4.70
CA THR A 101 23.93 -6.70 -5.37
C THR A 101 23.55 -7.78 -6.39
N ASP A 102 24.42 -8.10 -7.34
CA ASP A 102 24.17 -9.15 -8.34
C ASP A 102 23.76 -10.48 -7.69
N ALA A 103 24.47 -10.90 -6.64
CA ALA A 103 24.18 -12.12 -5.90
C ALA A 103 22.80 -12.08 -5.21
N GLN A 104 22.39 -10.94 -4.67
CA GLN A 104 21.07 -10.76 -4.07
C GLN A 104 19.98 -10.73 -5.14
N SER A 105 20.24 -10.12 -6.29
CA SER A 105 19.31 -10.07 -7.44
C SER A 105 19.05 -11.46 -8.02
N ASP A 106 20.08 -12.29 -8.16
CA ASP A 106 19.95 -13.68 -8.59
C ASP A 106 19.05 -14.48 -7.62
N ARG A 107 19.30 -14.33 -6.31
CA ARG A 107 18.50 -14.98 -5.28
C ARG A 107 17.05 -14.48 -5.27
N TYR A 108 16.84 -13.19 -5.48
CA TYR A 108 15.52 -12.59 -5.60
C TYR A 108 14.75 -13.15 -6.80
N ASN A 109 15.41 -13.27 -7.95
CA ASN A 109 14.85 -13.87 -9.16
C ASN A 109 14.52 -15.35 -8.96
N ASP A 110 15.35 -16.11 -8.24
CA ASP A 110 15.05 -17.50 -7.87
C ASP A 110 13.81 -17.63 -7.00
N ILE A 111 13.66 -16.78 -5.99
CA ILE A 111 12.47 -16.74 -5.15
C ILE A 111 11.22 -16.45 -5.99
N LYS A 112 11.31 -15.48 -6.92
CA LYS A 112 10.22 -15.12 -7.85
C LYS A 112 9.84 -16.30 -8.75
N ARG A 113 10.82 -16.97 -9.35
CA ARG A 113 10.61 -18.17 -10.19
C ARG A 113 9.95 -19.29 -9.40
N ASN A 114 10.43 -19.57 -8.18
CA ASN A 114 9.87 -20.61 -7.32
C ASN A 114 8.44 -20.31 -6.91
N LYS A 115 8.13 -19.08 -6.47
CA LYS A 115 6.75 -18.66 -6.16
C LYS A 115 5.83 -18.81 -7.37
N MET A 116 6.28 -18.41 -8.56
CA MET A 116 5.51 -18.56 -9.79
C MET A 116 5.25 -20.04 -10.10
N ARG A 117 6.25 -20.91 -9.92
CA ARG A 117 6.10 -22.36 -10.11
C ARG A 117 5.06 -22.96 -9.14
N GLU A 118 5.13 -22.58 -7.87
CA GLU A 118 4.17 -23.06 -6.86
C GLU A 118 2.76 -22.53 -7.12
N MET A 119 2.62 -21.28 -7.55
CA MET A 119 1.32 -20.73 -7.95
C MET A 119 0.72 -21.49 -9.14
N ARG A 120 1.52 -21.80 -10.17
CA ARG A 120 1.07 -22.61 -11.32
C ARG A 120 0.61 -24.01 -10.88
N LYS A 121 1.32 -24.65 -9.95
CA LYS A 121 0.91 -25.95 -9.39
C LYS A 121 -0.43 -25.85 -8.66
N ARG A 122 -0.64 -24.81 -7.85
CA ARG A 122 -1.90 -24.58 -7.12
C ARG A 122 -3.07 -24.38 -8.08
N VAL A 123 -2.90 -23.59 -9.13
CA VAL A 123 -3.94 -23.36 -10.15
C VAL A 123 -4.27 -24.66 -10.89
N ARG A 124 -3.26 -25.45 -11.27
CA ARG A 124 -3.46 -26.74 -11.94
C ARG A 124 -4.22 -27.75 -11.07
N ASN A 125 -3.95 -27.76 -9.77
CA ASN A 125 -4.52 -28.72 -8.83
C ASN A 125 -5.80 -28.20 -8.15
N ALA A 126 -6.26 -26.98 -8.48
CA ALA A 126 -7.48 -26.44 -7.92
C ALA A 126 -8.69 -27.23 -8.47
N PRO A 127 -9.60 -27.74 -7.62
CA PRO A 127 -10.79 -28.42 -8.10
C PRO A 127 -11.60 -27.45 -8.96
N ARG A 128 -11.89 -27.85 -10.20
CA ARG A 128 -12.82 -27.12 -11.06
C ARG A 128 -14.18 -27.21 -10.38
N ARG A 129 -14.70 -26.08 -9.90
CA ARG A 129 -16.09 -25.99 -9.44
C ARG A 129 -16.95 -26.30 -10.67
N GLN A 130 -17.56 -27.48 -10.68
CA GLN A 130 -18.63 -27.85 -11.61
C GLN A 130 -19.90 -27.09 -11.24
#